data_AF-A0A7C3KS32-F1
#
_entry.id   AF-A0A7C3KS32-F1
#
_cell.length_a   1.000
_cell.length_b   1.000
_cell.length_c   1.000
_cell.angle_alpha   90.00
_cell.angle_beta   90.00
_cell.angle_gamma   90.00
#
_symmetry.space_group_name_H-M   'P 1'
#
loop_
_entity.id
_entity.type
_entity.pdbx_description
1 polymer ?
#
loop_
_entity_poly.entity_id
_entity_poly.type
_entity_poly.pdbx_seq_one_letter_code
_entity_poly.pdbx_strand_id
1 'polypeptide(L)'
;MEASLCALYSIIFLALIYKLKFFSADGITRSFLALAFLLKVAGGLALWWLYTYYYTDRSTADIYKYFDDSAVVHAALKNSPADYLHLLFGTGSDEHLKQYYLQMDHWYREFEGGMINEDRTMIRANAILRLFSFGHFNVHTVFFAFLSLAGLVALYKTFAPALKGKQRTFAVLLFLFPSLLFWGSGVLKESLALFAMGGMIRQFSLLTGG
;
A
#
# COMPACT_ATOMS: atom_id res chain seq x y z
N MET A 1 12.40 -18.71 -0.28
CA MET A 1 11.58 -18.25 -1.43
C MET A 1 11.07 -16.84 -1.18
N GLU A 2 10.36 -16.59 -0.07
CA GLU A 2 9.87 -15.24 0.32
C GLU A 2 10.95 -14.16 0.32
N ALA A 3 12.03 -14.34 1.08
CA ALA A 3 13.10 -13.34 1.18
C ALA A 3 13.71 -12.98 -0.20
N SER A 4 13.82 -13.96 -1.10
CA SER A 4 14.29 -13.76 -2.46
C SER A 4 13.32 -12.91 -3.29
N LEU A 5 12.01 -13.12 -3.15
CA LEU A 5 10.98 -12.30 -3.79
C LEU A 5 10.96 -10.87 -3.23
N CYS A 6 11.04 -10.72 -1.90
CA CYS A 6 11.16 -9.41 -1.27
C CYS A 6 12.38 -8.65 -1.81
N ALA A 7 13.54 -9.29 -1.84
CA ALA A 7 14.77 -8.71 -2.38
C ALA A 7 14.62 -8.33 -3.86
N LEU A 8 14.04 -9.22 -4.68
CA LEU A 8 13.77 -8.97 -6.10
C LEU A 8 12.91 -7.72 -6.30
N TYR A 9 11.76 -7.62 -5.62
CA TYR A 9 10.87 -6.47 -5.75
C TYR A 9 11.49 -5.19 -5.17
N SER A 10 12.23 -5.27 -4.06
CA SER A 10 12.99 -4.13 -3.55
C SER A 10 14.02 -3.63 -4.57
N ILE A 11 14.75 -4.52 -5.25
CA ILE A 11 15.70 -4.15 -6.32
C ILE A 11 14.97 -3.50 -7.51
N ILE A 12 13.84 -4.07 -7.93
CA ILE A 12 13.02 -3.51 -9.01
C ILE A 12 12.57 -2.09 -8.64
N PHE A 13 12.02 -1.88 -7.44
CA PHE A 13 11.55 -0.57 -7.00
C PHE A 13 12.69 0.43 -6.82
N LEU A 14 13.85 0.01 -6.30
CA LEU A 14 15.06 0.84 -6.28
C LEU A 14 15.45 1.27 -7.70
N ALA A 15 15.48 0.34 -8.65
CA ALA A 15 15.76 0.65 -10.04
C ALA A 15 14.73 1.63 -10.63
N LEU A 16 13.44 1.49 -10.30
CA LEU A 16 12.39 2.44 -10.71
C LEU A 16 12.59 3.83 -10.10
N ILE A 17 12.99 3.93 -8.82
CA ILE A 17 13.34 5.22 -8.18
C ILE A 17 14.48 5.90 -8.95
N TYR A 18 15.49 5.15 -9.38
CA TYR A 18 16.60 5.72 -10.15
C TYR A 18 16.28 5.98 -11.62
N LYS A 19 15.31 5.29 -12.23
CA LYS A 19 15.00 5.42 -13.68
C LYS A 19 13.88 6.39 -13.99
N LEU A 20 12.83 6.47 -13.16
CA LEU A 20 11.64 7.26 -13.48
C LEU A 20 11.86 8.74 -13.17
N LYS A 21 11.50 9.61 -14.13
CA LYS A 21 11.54 11.08 -13.95
C LYS A 21 10.64 11.57 -12.80
N PHE A 22 9.62 10.78 -12.44
CA PHE A 22 8.74 11.07 -11.31
C PHE A 22 9.52 11.28 -10.00
N PHE A 23 10.52 10.45 -9.73
CA PHE A 23 11.38 10.53 -8.52
C PHE A 23 12.52 11.55 -8.65
N SER A 24 12.52 12.36 -9.71
CA SER A 24 13.36 13.55 -9.82
C SER A 24 12.60 14.74 -9.23
N ALA A 25 13.18 15.38 -8.22
CA ALA A 25 12.62 16.55 -7.56
C ALA A 25 13.73 17.47 -7.05
N ASP A 26 13.50 18.77 -7.13
CA ASP A 26 14.50 19.76 -6.70
C ASP A 26 14.71 19.71 -5.19
N GLY A 27 15.96 19.86 -4.76
CA GLY A 27 16.33 19.86 -3.34
C GLY A 27 16.51 18.48 -2.69
N ILE A 28 16.18 17.39 -3.39
CA ILE A 28 16.40 16.01 -2.92
C ILE A 28 17.09 15.15 -3.97
N THR A 29 17.93 14.21 -3.53
CA THR A 29 18.62 13.27 -4.42
C THR A 29 17.84 11.97 -4.55
N ARG A 30 18.03 11.24 -5.65
CA ARG A 30 17.44 9.90 -5.82
C ARG A 30 17.95 8.92 -4.77
N SER A 31 19.20 9.09 -4.32
CA SER A 31 19.77 8.30 -3.23
C SER A 31 19.07 8.54 -1.90
N PHE A 32 18.66 9.77 -1.61
CA PHE A 32 17.84 10.06 -0.43
C PHE A 32 16.48 9.34 -0.49
N LEU A 33 15.80 9.37 -1.66
CA LEU A 33 14.54 8.65 -1.84
C LEU A 33 14.71 7.12 -1.77
N ALA A 34 15.81 6.59 -2.29
CA ALA A 34 16.16 5.18 -2.17
C ALA A 34 16.42 4.77 -0.71
N LEU A 35 17.11 5.61 0.07
CA LEU A 35 17.28 5.39 1.51
C LEU A 35 15.93 5.44 2.24
N ALA A 36 15.10 6.45 1.96
CA ALA A 36 13.77 6.57 2.54
C ALA A 36 12.91 5.33 2.21
N PHE A 37 12.97 4.82 0.98
CA PHE A 37 12.31 3.57 0.60
C PHE A 37 12.76 2.39 1.48
N LEU A 38 14.06 2.18 1.63
CA LEU A 38 14.60 1.09 2.43
C LEU A 38 14.21 1.21 3.92
N LEU A 39 14.22 2.43 4.46
CA LEU A 39 13.74 2.70 5.82
C LEU A 39 12.25 2.40 5.97
N LYS A 40 11.43 2.70 4.95
CA LYS A 40 10.02 2.31 4.94
C LYS A 40 9.87 0.78 4.91
N VAL A 41 10.59 0.08 4.03
CA VAL A 41 10.58 -1.39 4.02
C VAL A 41 10.95 -1.95 5.40
N ALA A 42 12.01 -1.43 6.03
CA ALA A 42 12.39 -1.82 7.39
C ALA A 42 11.29 -1.52 8.42
N GLY A 43 10.64 -0.35 8.35
CA GLY A 43 9.51 0.02 9.21
C GLY A 43 8.31 -0.91 9.05
N GLY A 44 7.97 -1.29 7.82
CA GLY A 44 6.90 -2.24 7.53
C GLY A 44 7.22 -3.66 8.01
N LEU A 45 8.48 -4.11 7.89
CA LEU A 45 8.94 -5.39 8.45
C LEU A 45 8.94 -5.37 9.99
N ALA A 46 9.30 -4.25 10.61
CA ALA A 46 9.23 -4.08 12.06
C ALA A 46 7.77 -4.14 12.55
N LEU A 47 6.84 -3.52 11.82
CA LEU A 47 5.41 -3.62 12.09
C LEU A 47 4.93 -5.07 11.99
N TRP A 48 5.26 -5.77 10.89
CA TRP A 48 4.95 -7.19 10.73
C TRP A 48 5.50 -8.02 11.90
N TRP A 49 6.76 -7.83 12.27
CA TRP A 49 7.38 -8.54 13.39
C TRP A 49 6.65 -8.28 14.71
N LEU A 50 6.28 -7.02 14.99
CA LEU A 50 5.54 -6.65 16.19
C LEU A 50 4.18 -7.35 16.28
N TYR A 51 3.41 -7.37 15.18
CA TYR A 51 2.10 -8.05 15.13
C TYR A 51 2.21 -9.58 14.96
N THR A 52 3.38 -10.11 14.60
CA THR A 52 3.59 -11.57 14.55
C THR A 52 3.94 -12.11 15.93
N TYR A 53 4.84 -11.43 16.65
CA TYR A 53 5.50 -12.00 17.82
C TYR A 53 5.11 -11.35 19.14
N TYR A 54 4.57 -10.12 19.12
CA TYR A 54 4.19 -9.40 20.33
C TYR A 54 2.67 -9.27 20.47
N TYR A 55 1.99 -8.81 19.41
CA TYR A 55 0.52 -8.78 19.34
C TYR A 55 0.00 -9.97 18.54
N THR A 56 0.12 -11.16 19.12
CA THR A 56 -0.07 -12.45 18.42
C THR A 56 -1.51 -12.75 17.98
N ASP A 57 -2.49 -11.95 18.41
CA ASP A 57 -3.86 -12.12 17.98
C ASP A 57 -4.04 -11.63 16.53
N ARG A 58 -3.95 -12.58 15.60
CA ARG A 58 -4.06 -12.35 14.17
C ARG A 58 -5.45 -11.86 13.75
N SER A 59 -6.49 -12.22 14.51
CA SER A 59 -7.88 -11.89 14.16
C SER A 59 -8.20 -10.41 14.37
N THR A 60 -7.51 -9.77 15.31
CA THR A 60 -7.66 -8.34 15.63
C THR A 60 -6.58 -7.47 14.97
N ALA A 61 -5.54 -8.09 14.41
CA ALA A 61 -4.45 -7.40 13.74
C ALA A 61 -4.88 -6.86 12.36
N ASP A 62 -4.97 -5.53 12.24
CA ASP A 62 -5.32 -4.82 11.01
C ASP A 62 -4.46 -5.22 9.80
N ILE A 63 -3.20 -5.60 10.04
CA ILE A 63 -2.30 -6.04 8.96
C ILE A 63 -2.68 -7.41 8.39
N TYR A 64 -3.29 -8.29 9.18
CA TYR A 64 -3.61 -9.66 8.75
C TYR A 64 -5.04 -9.82 8.28
N LYS A 65 -6.00 -9.13 8.91
CA LYS A 65 -7.42 -9.30 8.60
C LYS A 65 -7.74 -9.12 7.10
N TYR A 66 -7.19 -8.08 6.48
CA TYR A 66 -7.37 -7.81 5.05
C TYR A 66 -6.57 -8.75 4.16
N PHE A 67 -5.40 -9.14 4.64
CA PHE A 67 -4.54 -10.04 3.93
C PHE A 67 -5.18 -11.42 3.84
N ASP A 68 -5.76 -11.93 4.92
CA ASP A 68 -6.34 -13.26 4.97
C ASP A 68 -7.61 -13.34 4.11
N ASP A 69 -8.53 -12.37 4.21
CA ASP A 69 -9.72 -12.31 3.34
C ASP A 69 -9.36 -12.19 1.85
N SER A 70 -8.24 -11.53 1.53
CA SER A 70 -7.78 -11.45 0.14
C SER A 70 -7.32 -12.80 -0.43
N ALA A 71 -7.03 -13.80 0.41
CA ALA A 71 -6.73 -15.16 -0.04
C ALA A 71 -7.97 -15.82 -0.66
N VAL A 72 -9.16 -15.55 -0.12
CA VAL A 72 -10.44 -16.06 -0.64
C VAL A 72 -10.71 -15.46 -2.01
N VAL A 73 -10.52 -14.14 -2.17
CA VAL A 73 -10.64 -13.49 -3.48
C VAL A 73 -9.65 -14.11 -4.46
N HIS A 74 -8.37 -14.23 -4.08
CA HIS A 74 -7.35 -14.79 -4.95
C HIS A 74 -7.61 -16.27 -5.32
N ALA A 75 -8.20 -17.06 -4.41
CA ALA A 75 -8.57 -18.45 -4.68
C ALA A 75 -9.66 -18.56 -5.77
N ALA A 76 -10.56 -17.58 -5.88
CA ALA A 76 -11.57 -17.51 -6.95
C ALA A 76 -10.94 -17.56 -8.35
N LEU A 77 -9.71 -17.04 -8.52
CA LEU A 77 -9.01 -17.06 -9.81
C LEU A 77 -8.78 -18.48 -10.34
N LYS A 78 -8.60 -19.48 -9.45
CA LYS A 78 -8.42 -20.88 -9.85
C LYS A 78 -9.73 -21.53 -10.28
N ASN A 79 -10.85 -21.11 -9.68
CA ASN A 79 -12.16 -21.67 -9.96
C ASN A 79 -12.80 -21.02 -11.19
N SER A 80 -12.81 -19.68 -11.23
CA SER A 80 -13.40 -18.86 -12.29
C SER A 80 -12.70 -17.49 -12.32
N PRO A 81 -11.92 -17.19 -13.38
CA PRO A 81 -11.34 -15.86 -13.56
C PRO A 81 -12.39 -14.74 -13.62
N ALA A 82 -13.62 -15.04 -14.06
CA ALA A 82 -14.72 -14.10 -14.05
C ALA A 82 -15.10 -13.72 -12.61
N ASP A 83 -15.22 -14.69 -11.70
CA ASP A 83 -15.56 -14.45 -10.29
C ASP A 83 -14.50 -13.59 -9.60
N TYR A 84 -13.21 -13.84 -9.91
CA TYR A 84 -12.12 -13.01 -9.42
C TYR A 84 -12.27 -11.54 -9.83
N LEU A 85 -12.53 -11.28 -11.12
CA LEU A 85 -12.74 -9.91 -11.61
C LEU A 85 -14.01 -9.29 -11.02
N HIS A 86 -15.07 -10.07 -10.87
CA HIS A 86 -16.32 -9.67 -10.26
C HIS A 86 -16.13 -9.23 -8.80
N LEU A 87 -15.40 -10.01 -7.99
CA LEU A 87 -15.03 -9.66 -6.62
C LEU A 87 -14.13 -8.40 -6.57
N LEU A 88 -13.15 -8.29 -7.47
CA LEU A 88 -12.24 -7.15 -7.52
C LEU A 88 -12.94 -5.83 -7.87
N PHE A 89 -13.81 -5.84 -8.87
CA PHE A 89 -14.47 -4.62 -9.34
C PHE A 89 -15.83 -4.38 -8.68
N GLY A 90 -16.36 -5.36 -7.93
CA GLY A 90 -17.71 -5.29 -7.37
C GLY A 90 -18.78 -5.34 -8.46
N THR A 91 -18.49 -6.01 -9.57
CA THR A 91 -19.46 -6.26 -10.64
C THR A 91 -19.93 -7.70 -10.51
N GLY A 92 -21.20 -8.03 -10.74
CA GLY A 92 -21.70 -9.40 -10.61
C GLY A 92 -22.92 -9.51 -9.71
N SER A 93 -23.63 -10.64 -9.77
CA SER A 93 -24.80 -10.89 -8.92
C SER A 93 -24.36 -11.35 -7.54
N ASP A 94 -24.93 -10.76 -6.49
CA ASP A 94 -24.60 -11.09 -5.11
C ASP A 94 -24.85 -12.58 -4.79
N GLU A 95 -25.84 -13.21 -5.42
CA GLU A 95 -26.18 -14.62 -5.18
C GLU A 95 -25.09 -15.59 -5.66
N HIS A 96 -24.44 -15.32 -6.80
CA HIS A 96 -23.38 -16.19 -7.33
C HIS A 96 -22.08 -16.07 -6.53
N LEU A 97 -21.81 -14.85 -6.02
CA LEU A 97 -20.59 -14.53 -5.28
C LEU A 97 -20.71 -14.78 -3.77
N LYS A 98 -21.93 -15.05 -3.27
CA LYS A 98 -22.24 -15.29 -1.86
C LYS A 98 -21.33 -16.33 -1.20
N GLN A 99 -20.99 -17.38 -1.93
CA GLN A 99 -20.08 -18.43 -1.46
C GLN A 99 -18.68 -17.90 -1.08
N TYR A 100 -18.20 -16.84 -1.74
CA TYR A 100 -16.93 -16.20 -1.42
C TYR A 100 -17.09 -15.19 -0.27
N TYR A 101 -18.20 -14.46 -0.27
CA TYR A 101 -18.48 -13.48 0.79
C TYR A 101 -18.64 -14.12 2.18
N LEU A 102 -19.26 -15.29 2.26
CA LEU A 102 -19.43 -16.03 3.52
C LEU A 102 -18.12 -16.60 4.09
N GLN A 103 -17.05 -16.63 3.28
CA GLN A 103 -15.72 -17.09 3.71
C GLN A 103 -14.81 -15.92 4.13
N MET A 104 -15.26 -14.67 3.99
CA MET A 104 -14.50 -13.48 4.36
C MET A 104 -15.14 -12.82 5.58
N ASP A 105 -14.38 -12.72 6.67
CA ASP A 105 -14.90 -12.24 7.95
C ASP A 105 -15.13 -10.71 7.95
N HIS A 106 -14.41 -9.97 7.11
CA HIS A 106 -14.40 -8.51 7.12
C HIS A 106 -14.99 -7.87 5.86
N TRP A 107 -15.53 -8.67 4.93
CA TRP A 107 -16.12 -8.16 3.69
C TRP A 107 -17.47 -7.47 3.89
N TYR A 108 -18.28 -7.98 4.83
CA TYR A 108 -19.52 -7.36 5.32
C TYR A 108 -19.43 -7.25 6.84
N ARG A 109 -19.46 -6.03 7.40
CA ARG A 109 -19.68 -5.83 8.83
C ARG A 109 -21.18 -5.65 9.06
N GLU A 110 -21.79 -6.53 9.86
CA GLU A 110 -23.24 -6.51 10.16
C GLU A 110 -23.74 -5.18 10.74
N PHE A 111 -22.84 -4.34 11.29
CA PHE A 111 -23.17 -3.07 11.93
C PHE A 111 -23.07 -1.82 11.03
N GLU A 112 -22.58 -1.92 9.80
CA GLU A 112 -22.45 -0.78 8.89
C GLU A 112 -23.55 -0.83 7.82
N GLY A 113 -24.68 -0.18 8.13
CA GLY A 113 -25.88 -0.12 7.30
C GLY A 113 -25.65 0.41 5.88
N GLY A 114 -25.22 -0.46 4.97
CA GLY A 114 -25.16 -0.22 3.53
C GLY A 114 -24.01 0.68 3.04
N MET A 115 -23.10 1.13 3.91
CA MET A 115 -21.91 1.86 3.47
C MET A 115 -20.87 0.91 2.87
N ILE A 116 -20.22 1.35 1.79
CA ILE A 116 -19.10 0.62 1.17
C ILE A 116 -17.99 0.53 2.22
N ASN A 117 -17.81 -0.66 2.81
CA ASN A 117 -16.78 -0.87 3.83
C ASN A 117 -15.38 -0.60 3.22
N GLU A 118 -14.63 0.32 3.83
CA GLU A 118 -13.26 0.68 3.46
C GLU A 118 -12.31 -0.53 3.46
N ASP A 119 -12.64 -1.56 4.23
CA ASP A 119 -11.91 -2.82 4.32
C ASP A 119 -11.84 -3.55 2.97
N ARG A 120 -12.86 -3.40 2.12
CA ARG A 120 -12.90 -4.00 0.77
C ARG A 120 -11.79 -3.49 -0.12
N THR A 121 -11.42 -2.22 -0.01
CA THR A 121 -10.31 -1.63 -0.77
C THR A 121 -9.00 -2.31 -0.42
N MET A 122 -8.76 -2.56 0.87
CA MET A 122 -7.58 -3.28 1.34
C MET A 122 -7.59 -4.74 0.89
N ILE A 123 -8.73 -5.43 0.98
CA ILE A 123 -8.87 -6.83 0.53
C ILE A 123 -8.57 -6.93 -0.97
N ARG A 124 -9.15 -6.04 -1.79
CA ARG A 124 -8.92 -6.00 -3.24
C ARG A 124 -7.47 -5.66 -3.60
N ALA A 125 -6.87 -4.67 -2.95
CA ALA A 125 -5.47 -4.32 -3.16
C ALA A 125 -4.54 -5.51 -2.85
N ASN A 126 -4.76 -6.19 -1.73
CA ASN A 126 -4.01 -7.40 -1.39
C ASN A 126 -4.27 -8.54 -2.38
N ALA A 127 -5.51 -8.74 -2.84
CA ALA A 127 -5.84 -9.79 -3.81
C ALA A 127 -5.10 -9.60 -5.14
N ILE A 128 -4.99 -8.36 -5.62
CA ILE A 128 -4.19 -8.01 -6.80
C ILE A 128 -2.71 -8.30 -6.53
N LEU A 129 -2.18 -7.90 -5.38
CA LEU A 129 -0.78 -8.14 -5.04
C LEU A 129 -0.44 -9.63 -4.87
N ARG A 130 -1.40 -10.48 -4.51
CA ARG A 130 -1.22 -11.94 -4.44
C ARG A 130 -0.81 -12.56 -5.77
N LEU A 131 -1.15 -11.95 -6.90
CA LEU A 131 -0.68 -12.37 -8.24
C LEU A 131 0.84 -12.30 -8.38
N PHE A 132 1.47 -11.37 -7.66
CA PHE A 132 2.90 -11.10 -7.71
C PHE A 132 3.65 -11.68 -6.50
N SER A 133 3.00 -11.69 -5.33
CA SER A 133 3.60 -12.15 -4.08
C SER A 133 3.50 -13.65 -3.86
N PHE A 134 2.64 -14.35 -4.59
CA PHE A 134 2.28 -15.75 -4.34
C PHE A 134 1.78 -16.01 -2.91
N GLY A 135 1.20 -14.98 -2.27
CA GLY A 135 0.72 -15.07 -0.90
C GLY A 135 1.78 -14.86 0.18
N HIS A 136 2.95 -14.33 -0.16
CA HIS A 136 3.95 -13.93 0.83
C HIS A 136 3.68 -12.51 1.35
N PHE A 137 3.39 -12.39 2.65
CA PHE A 137 3.01 -11.14 3.29
C PHE A 137 4.08 -10.05 3.15
N ASN A 138 5.36 -10.38 3.38
CA ASN A 138 6.42 -9.37 3.36
C ASN A 138 6.68 -8.81 1.95
N VAL A 139 6.23 -9.49 0.89
CA VAL A 139 6.25 -8.90 -0.46
C VAL A 139 5.24 -7.76 -0.53
N HIS A 140 4.05 -7.90 0.06
CA HIS A 140 3.05 -6.83 0.11
C HIS A 140 3.59 -5.61 0.87
N THR A 141 4.30 -5.84 1.98
CA THR A 141 5.01 -4.78 2.72
C THR A 141 5.91 -3.94 1.81
N VAL A 142 6.70 -4.59 0.94
CA VAL A 142 7.58 -3.90 -0.02
C VAL A 142 6.80 -3.06 -1.03
N PHE A 143 5.70 -3.59 -1.57
CA PHE A 143 4.82 -2.84 -2.49
C PHE A 143 4.15 -1.65 -1.81
N PHE A 144 3.60 -1.84 -0.61
CA PHE A 144 2.93 -0.78 0.15
C PHE A 144 3.91 0.33 0.55
N ALA A 145 5.13 -0.03 0.96
CA ALA A 145 6.19 0.95 1.23
C ALA A 145 6.54 1.78 -0.02
N PHE A 146 6.59 1.15 -1.21
CA PHE A 146 6.85 1.84 -2.46
C PHE A 146 5.71 2.78 -2.89
N LEU A 147 4.45 2.31 -2.81
CA LEU A 147 3.28 3.13 -3.12
C LEU A 147 3.19 4.35 -2.18
N SER A 148 3.35 4.12 -0.88
CA SER A 148 3.38 5.20 0.12
C SER A 148 4.50 6.22 -0.17
N LEU A 149 5.71 5.75 -0.51
CA LEU A 149 6.80 6.64 -0.94
C LEU A 149 6.42 7.46 -2.18
N ALA A 150 5.79 6.86 -3.18
CA ALA A 150 5.35 7.57 -4.38
C ALA A 150 4.35 8.69 -4.04
N GLY A 151 3.42 8.43 -3.10
CA GLY A 151 2.52 9.45 -2.54
C GLY A 151 3.26 10.59 -1.85
N LEU A 152 4.23 10.29 -0.98
CA LEU A 152 5.05 11.30 -0.31
C LEU A 152 5.89 12.12 -1.31
N VAL A 153 6.41 11.51 -2.37
CA VAL A 153 7.11 12.21 -3.45
C VAL A 153 6.17 13.14 -4.21
N ALA A 154 4.94 12.72 -4.46
CA ALA A 154 3.92 13.57 -5.08
C ALA A 154 3.63 14.81 -4.21
N LEU A 155 3.42 14.62 -2.90
CA LEU A 155 3.24 15.71 -1.93
C LEU A 155 4.45 16.64 -1.88
N TYR A 156 5.66 16.07 -1.77
CA TYR A 156 6.89 16.83 -1.74
C TYR A 156 6.97 17.78 -2.93
N LYS A 157 6.78 17.24 -4.14
CA LYS A 157 6.92 18.03 -5.36
C LYS A 157 5.79 19.05 -5.54
N THR A 158 4.64 18.89 -4.89
CA THR A 158 3.56 19.90 -4.88
C THR A 158 3.91 21.07 -3.96
N PHE A 159 4.39 20.80 -2.74
CA PHE A 159 4.57 21.85 -1.72
C PHE A 159 5.99 22.43 -1.67
N ALA A 160 7.02 21.68 -2.06
CA ALA A 160 8.42 22.14 -2.01
C ALA A 160 8.69 23.42 -2.81
N PRO A 161 8.07 23.68 -3.99
CA PRO A 161 8.26 24.95 -4.70
C PRO A 161 7.84 26.19 -3.89
N ALA A 162 6.82 26.05 -3.03
CA ALA A 162 6.38 27.14 -2.15
C ALA A 162 7.30 27.35 -0.94
N LEU A 163 8.15 26.37 -0.60
CA LEU A 163 9.02 26.37 0.59
C LEU A 163 10.47 26.72 0.24
N LYS A 164 10.67 27.89 -0.39
CA LYS A 164 12.01 28.36 -0.81
C LYS A 164 13.01 28.37 0.35
N GLY A 165 14.13 27.67 0.16
CA GLY A 165 15.22 27.55 1.14
C GLY A 165 14.99 26.52 2.25
N LYS A 166 13.76 25.96 2.37
CA LYS A 166 13.39 24.99 3.41
C LYS A 166 13.11 23.59 2.85
N GLN A 167 13.36 23.36 1.56
CA GLN A 167 13.01 22.12 0.87
C GLN A 167 13.67 20.88 1.50
N ARG A 168 14.94 20.97 1.92
CA ARG A 168 15.64 19.86 2.58
C ARG A 168 15.03 19.53 3.94
N THR A 169 14.72 20.53 4.75
CA THR A 169 14.06 20.33 6.04
C THR A 169 12.68 19.72 5.85
N PHE A 170 11.92 20.21 4.87
CA PHE A 170 10.62 19.64 4.52
C PHE A 170 10.74 18.18 4.06
N ALA A 171 11.75 17.84 3.26
CA ALA A 171 12.01 16.46 2.86
C ALA A 171 12.31 15.56 4.07
N VAL A 172 13.20 15.97 4.97
CA VAL A 172 13.52 15.18 6.17
C VAL A 172 12.27 14.95 7.01
N LEU A 173 11.46 15.98 7.24
CA LEU A 173 10.19 15.82 7.97
C LEU A 173 9.21 14.92 7.22
N LEU A 174 9.02 15.11 5.92
CA LEU A 174 8.01 14.36 5.17
C LEU A 174 8.38 12.87 5.03
N PHE A 175 9.66 12.56 4.81
CA PHE A 175 10.11 11.20 4.51
C PHE A 175 10.61 10.44 5.74
N LEU A 176 11.11 11.12 6.76
CA LEU A 176 11.77 10.49 7.92
C LEU A 176 11.06 10.74 9.25
N PHE A 177 9.91 11.41 9.27
CA PHE A 177 9.15 11.56 10.51
C PHE A 177 8.72 10.17 11.04
N PRO A 178 9.01 9.83 12.30
CA PRO A 178 8.86 8.46 12.81
C PRO A 178 7.45 7.88 12.60
N SER A 179 6.41 8.68 12.85
CA SER A 179 5.02 8.24 12.66
C SER A 179 4.72 7.88 11.20
N LEU A 180 5.19 8.67 10.23
CA LEU A 180 4.99 8.40 8.80
C LEU A 180 5.84 7.22 8.31
N LEU A 181 7.03 7.03 8.88
CA LEU A 181 7.87 5.87 8.61
C LEU A 181 7.27 4.58 9.19
N PHE A 182 6.60 4.63 10.33
CA PHE A 182 6.03 3.46 10.96
C PHE A 182 4.67 3.09 10.35
N TRP A 183 3.68 3.97 10.48
CA TRP A 183 2.30 3.70 10.05
C TRP A 183 2.12 3.74 8.53
N GLY A 184 2.91 4.57 7.84
CA GLY A 184 2.87 4.68 6.39
C GLY A 184 3.69 3.64 5.64
N SER A 185 4.13 2.55 6.28
CA SER A 185 5.01 1.56 5.65
C SER A 185 4.53 0.12 5.72
N GLY A 186 3.52 -0.17 6.55
CA GLY A 186 2.90 -1.50 6.63
C GLY A 186 1.85 -1.74 5.56
N VAL A 187 1.33 -2.98 5.53
CA VAL A 187 0.12 -3.35 4.76
C VAL A 187 -1.11 -2.81 5.48
N LEU A 188 -1.23 -1.49 5.45
CA LEU A 188 -2.21 -0.70 6.20
C LEU A 188 -2.94 0.28 5.27
N LYS A 189 -4.11 0.74 5.72
CA LYS A 189 -4.92 1.74 4.99
C LYS A 189 -4.15 3.04 4.80
N GLU A 190 -3.38 3.45 5.80
CA GLU A 190 -2.59 4.67 5.83
C GLU A 190 -1.57 4.72 4.69
N SER A 191 -0.92 3.59 4.38
CA SER A 191 0.04 3.49 3.27
C SER A 191 -0.64 3.76 1.92
N LEU A 192 -1.83 3.20 1.69
CA LEU A 192 -2.61 3.46 0.46
C LEU A 192 -3.20 4.86 0.45
N ALA A 193 -3.64 5.37 1.60
CA ALA A 193 -4.17 6.71 1.73
C ALA A 193 -3.10 7.75 1.37
N LEU A 194 -1.86 7.58 1.85
CA LEU A 194 -0.73 8.45 1.48
C LEU A 194 -0.48 8.43 -0.03
N PHE A 195 -0.53 7.26 -0.66
CA PHE A 195 -0.40 7.13 -2.11
C PHE A 195 -1.53 7.87 -2.85
N ALA A 196 -2.78 7.58 -2.51
CA ALA A 196 -3.95 8.15 -3.15
C ALA A 196 -4.05 9.67 -2.96
N MET A 197 -3.90 10.15 -1.73
CA MET A 197 -3.94 11.58 -1.42
C MET A 197 -2.79 12.33 -2.10
N GLY A 198 -1.57 11.80 -2.05
CA GLY A 198 -0.42 12.42 -2.70
C GLY A 198 -0.61 12.54 -4.21
N GLY A 199 -1.08 11.46 -4.84
CA GLY A 199 -1.42 11.45 -6.26
C GLY A 199 -2.50 12.45 -6.61
N MET A 200 -3.61 12.46 -5.86
CA MET A 200 -4.74 13.36 -6.08
C MET A 200 -4.34 14.84 -5.94
N ILE A 201 -3.66 15.20 -4.85
CA ILE A 201 -3.19 16.57 -4.61
C ILE A 201 -2.24 17.02 -5.72
N ARG A 202 -1.35 16.13 -6.17
CA ARG A 202 -0.44 16.45 -7.27
C ARG A 202 -1.19 16.69 -8.58
N GLN A 203 -2.14 15.82 -8.94
CA GLN A 203 -2.89 16.01 -10.18
C GLN A 203 -3.74 17.28 -10.14
N PHE A 204 -4.38 17.55 -9.00
CA PHE A 204 -5.11 18.79 -8.79
C PHE A 204 -4.22 20.02 -8.98
N SER A 205 -3.03 20.04 -8.36
CA SER A 205 -2.06 21.12 -8.52
C SER A 205 -1.61 21.33 -9.96
N LEU A 206 -1.44 20.26 -10.75
CA LEU A 206 -1.09 20.36 -12.16
C LEU A 206 -2.23 20.94 -13.01
N LEU A 207 -3.49 20.62 -12.67
CA LEU A 207 -4.67 21.15 -13.36
C LEU A 207 -4.90 22.64 -13.06
N THR A 208 -4.55 23.11 -11.86
CA THR A 208 -4.73 24.51 -11.45
C THR A 208 -3.54 25.41 -11.79
N GLY A 209 -2.58 24.93 -12.59
CA GLY A 209 -1.44 25.73 -13.06
C GLY A 209 -0.38 26.02 -11.99
N GLY A 210 -0.24 25.13 -11.01
CA GLY A 210 0.89 25.17 -10.05
C GLY A 210 2.25 24.90 -10.69
#